data_AF-A0A9P0D9W8-F1
#
_entry.id   AF-A0A9P0D9W8-F1
#
_cell.length_a   1.000
_cell.length_b   1.000
_cell.length_c   1.000
_cell.angle_alpha   90.00
_cell.angle_beta   90.00
_cell.angle_gamma   90.00
#
_symmetry.space_group_name_H-M   'P 1'
#
loop_
_entity.id
_entity.type
_entity.pdbx_description
1 polymer ?
#
loop_
_entity_poly.entity_id
_entity_poly.type
_entity_poly.pdbx_seq_one_letter_code
_entity_poly.pdbx_strand_id
1 'polypeptide(L)'
;MLQKFTELEEAVRTTVALLDTTLPHISVEEWQILRDLQTLLEPFEEATRAVNGQQYMTASLVIVITNSLLDICKEVSPRFAVNAKVFAKQLEKEPNERMGTVKYSSTLAMRTFLDPRFKTIYFKNNDAMEEAKKSVI
;
A
#
# COMPACT_ATOMS: atom_id res chain seq x y z
N MET A 1 6.23 6.89 -10.79
CA MET A 1 5.97 8.15 -11.52
C MET A 1 6.00 9.34 -10.57
N LEU A 2 5.19 9.32 -9.51
CA LEU A 2 5.11 10.40 -8.53
C LEU A 2 6.45 10.72 -7.87
N GLN A 3 7.22 9.69 -7.47
CA GLN A 3 8.60 9.83 -6.98
C GLN A 3 9.52 10.60 -7.96
N LYS A 4 9.51 10.23 -9.25
CA LYS A 4 10.32 10.92 -10.26
C LYS A 4 9.91 12.39 -10.41
N PHE A 5 8.62 12.68 -10.23
CA PHE A 5 8.11 14.04 -10.31
C PHE A 5 8.53 14.89 -9.11
N THR A 6 8.51 14.33 -7.89
CA THR A 6 9.01 15.01 -6.68
C THR A 6 10.53 15.20 -6.71
N GLU A 7 11.29 14.27 -7.30
CA GLU A 7 12.74 14.42 -7.53
C GLU A 7 13.08 15.58 -8.49
N LEU A 8 12.19 15.88 -9.43
CA LEU A 8 12.37 16.97 -10.41
C LEU A 8 11.91 18.34 -9.89
N GLU A 9 11.49 18.45 -8.64
CA GLU A 9 10.95 19.71 -8.07
C GLU A 9 11.91 20.90 -8.28
N GLU A 10 13.19 20.72 -8.00
CA GLU A 10 14.19 21.79 -8.15
C GLU A 10 14.34 22.22 -9.62
N ALA A 11 14.49 21.25 -10.53
CA ALA A 11 14.61 21.52 -11.96
C ALA A 11 13.36 22.21 -12.52
N VAL A 12 12.17 21.81 -12.09
CA VAL A 12 10.90 22.43 -12.50
C VAL A 12 10.82 23.86 -11.96
N ARG A 13 11.16 24.09 -10.68
CA ARG A 13 11.13 25.44 -10.09
C ARG A 13 12.12 26.39 -10.77
N THR A 14 13.35 25.94 -11.05
CA THR A 14 14.36 26.76 -11.74
C THR A 14 13.95 27.09 -13.16
N THR A 15 13.45 26.11 -13.93
CA THR A 15 13.02 26.35 -15.31
C THR A 15 11.80 27.27 -15.38
N VAL A 16 10.81 27.11 -14.49
CA VAL A 16 9.67 28.02 -14.39
C VAL A 16 10.10 29.44 -14.03
N ALA A 17 11.10 29.61 -13.16
CA ALA A 17 11.64 30.92 -12.82
C ALA A 17 12.42 31.59 -13.98
N LEU A 18 13.00 30.79 -14.89
CA LEU A 18 13.73 31.27 -16.06
C LEU A 18 12.82 31.61 -17.25
N LEU A 19 11.58 31.12 -17.26
CA LEU A 19 10.63 31.36 -18.33
C LEU A 19 9.85 32.65 -18.06
N ASP A 20 9.93 33.63 -18.97
CA ASP A 20 9.12 34.87 -18.96
C ASP A 20 7.63 34.62 -19.34
N THR A 21 7.11 33.43 -19.03
CA THR A 21 5.72 33.03 -19.32
C THR A 21 4.99 32.68 -18.03
N THR A 22 3.76 33.17 -17.89
CA THR A 22 2.89 32.82 -16.77
C THR A 22 2.43 31.36 -16.89
N LEU A 23 3.18 30.45 -16.29
CA LEU A 23 2.80 29.04 -16.17
C LEU A 23 2.01 28.81 -14.88
N PRO A 24 1.16 27.77 -14.83
CA PRO A 24 0.59 27.30 -13.57
C PRO A 24 1.74 26.89 -12.64
N HIS A 25 1.84 27.54 -11.49
CA HIS A 25 2.85 27.23 -10.49
C HIS A 25 2.28 26.25 -9.48
N ILE A 26 3.07 25.26 -9.10
CA ILE A 26 2.73 24.35 -8.00
C ILE A 26 3.19 25.02 -6.71
N SER A 27 2.24 25.27 -5.82
CA SER A 27 2.47 25.87 -4.50
C SER A 27 3.28 24.95 -3.59
N VAL A 28 3.90 25.51 -2.56
CA VAL A 28 4.65 24.73 -1.55
C VAL A 28 3.75 23.69 -0.87
N GLU A 29 2.48 24.02 -0.67
CA GLU A 29 1.49 23.11 -0.09
C GLU A 29 1.19 21.92 -0.99
N GLU A 30 1.07 22.13 -2.30
CA GLU A 30 0.85 21.05 -3.28
C GLU A 30 2.06 20.12 -3.38
N TRP A 31 3.29 20.65 -3.33
CA TRP A 31 4.49 19.83 -3.25
C TRP A 31 4.52 18.99 -1.97
N GLN A 32 4.07 19.53 -0.84
CA GLN A 32 3.96 18.77 0.40
C GLN A 32 2.92 17.65 0.29
N ILE A 33 1.75 17.92 -0.31
CA ILE A 33 0.72 16.90 -0.57
C ILE A 33 1.30 15.77 -1.43
N LEU A 34 2.08 16.08 -2.46
CA LEU A 34 2.71 15.07 -3.31
C LEU A 34 3.68 14.18 -2.52
N ARG A 35 4.48 14.75 -1.60
CA ARG A 35 5.39 13.97 -0.74
C ARG A 35 4.62 13.09 0.26
N ASP A 36 3.53 13.61 0.82
CA ASP A 36 2.65 12.83 1.71
C ASP A 36 2.02 11.66 0.95
N LEU A 37 1.54 11.89 -0.28
CA LEU A 37 0.99 10.85 -1.15
C LEU A 37 2.03 9.80 -1.55
N GLN A 38 3.27 10.22 -1.82
CA GLN A 38 4.38 9.29 -2.09
C GLN A 38 4.57 8.32 -0.92
N THR A 39 4.62 8.86 0.30
CA THR A 39 4.79 8.07 1.53
C THR A 39 3.62 7.10 1.75
N LEU A 40 2.39 7.54 1.45
CA LEU A 40 1.19 6.69 1.54
C LEU A 40 1.16 5.56 0.51
N LEU A 41 1.71 5.79 -0.69
CA LEU A 41 1.65 4.85 -1.80
C LEU A 41 2.86 3.90 -1.87
N GLU A 42 3.97 4.24 -1.23
CA GLU A 42 5.19 3.40 -1.18
C GLU A 42 4.91 1.95 -0.70
N PRO A 43 4.11 1.70 0.36
CA PRO A 43 3.76 0.33 0.77
C PRO A 43 3.01 -0.47 -0.31
N PHE A 44 2.20 0.20 -1.13
CA PHE A 44 1.45 -0.45 -2.22
C PHE A 44 2.36 -0.81 -3.39
N GLU A 45 3.36 0.02 -3.67
CA GLU A 45 4.38 -0.29 -4.65
C GLU A 45 5.19 -1.52 -4.23
N GLU A 46 5.64 -1.56 -2.97
CA GLU A 46 6.42 -2.68 -2.44
C GLU A 46 5.59 -3.96 -2.41
N ALA A 47 4.31 -3.88 -2.00
CA ALA A 47 3.36 -4.98 -2.08
C ALA A 47 3.21 -5.52 -3.51
N THR A 48 3.06 -4.63 -4.50
CA THR A 48 2.91 -5.02 -5.91
C THR A 48 4.19 -5.66 -6.44
N ARG A 49 5.35 -5.11 -6.07
CA ARG A 49 6.67 -5.65 -6.43
C ARG A 49 6.88 -7.04 -5.83
N ALA A 50 6.48 -7.23 -4.57
CA ALA A 50 6.51 -8.52 -3.90
C ALA A 50 5.60 -9.54 -4.62
N VAL A 51 4.37 -9.16 -4.98
CA VAL A 51 3.46 -10.06 -5.71
C VAL A 51 3.95 -10.35 -7.14
N ASN A 52 4.71 -9.44 -7.75
CA ASN A 52 5.26 -9.62 -9.09
C ASN A 52 6.57 -10.45 -9.10
N GLY A 53 7.10 -10.84 -7.94
CA GLY A 53 8.27 -11.69 -7.83
C GLY A 53 7.97 -13.13 -8.28
N GLN A 54 8.33 -13.47 -9.52
CA GLN A 54 8.09 -14.81 -10.08
C GLN A 54 8.86 -15.95 -9.38
N GLN A 55 9.85 -15.62 -8.52
CA GLN A 55 10.76 -16.61 -7.92
C GLN A 55 10.24 -17.24 -6.61
N TYR A 56 9.12 -16.79 -6.06
CA TYR A 56 8.56 -17.36 -4.82
C TYR A 56 7.05 -17.51 -4.90
N MET A 57 6.50 -18.39 -4.05
CA MET A 57 5.07 -18.68 -4.01
C MET A 57 4.28 -17.44 -3.59
N THR A 58 3.77 -16.69 -4.57
CA THR A 58 3.05 -15.44 -4.36
C THR A 58 1.73 -15.64 -3.62
N ALA A 59 1.11 -16.81 -3.76
CA ALA A 59 -0.14 -17.15 -3.08
C ALA A 59 -0.06 -17.13 -1.55
N SER A 60 1.10 -17.47 -0.94
CA SER A 60 1.27 -17.43 0.52
C SER A 60 1.48 -16.00 1.05
N LEU A 61 1.84 -15.06 0.18
CA LEU A 61 2.06 -13.65 0.54
C LEU A 61 0.77 -12.83 0.49
N VAL A 62 -0.23 -13.26 -0.27
CA VAL A 62 -1.44 -12.46 -0.53
C VAL A 62 -2.15 -12.07 0.77
N ILE A 63 -2.36 -13.00 1.70
CA ILE A 63 -3.04 -12.70 2.98
C ILE A 63 -2.19 -11.79 3.86
N VAL A 64 -0.87 -12.04 3.90
CA VAL A 64 0.10 -11.24 4.67
C VAL A 64 0.08 -9.79 4.19
N ILE A 65 0.30 -9.59 2.89
CA ILE A 65 0.33 -8.27 2.25
C ILE A 65 -1.00 -7.54 2.45
N THR A 66 -2.13 -8.23 2.26
CA THR A 66 -3.46 -7.63 2.46
C THR A 66 -3.65 -7.17 3.90
N ASN A 67 -3.23 -7.97 4.88
CA ASN A 67 -3.31 -7.61 6.29
C ASN A 67 -2.41 -6.44 6.65
N SER A 68 -1.17 -6.42 6.15
CA SER A 68 -0.20 -5.36 6.39
C SER A 68 -0.62 -4.04 5.75
N LEU A 69 -1.09 -4.06 4.49
CA LEU A 69 -1.58 -2.84 3.82
C LEU A 69 -2.77 -2.22 4.57
N LEU A 70 -3.71 -3.04 5.04
CA LEU A 70 -4.86 -2.56 5.80
C LEU A 70 -4.46 -1.95 7.16
N ASP A 71 -3.38 -2.43 7.80
CA ASP A 71 -2.89 -1.82 9.03
C ASP A 71 -2.18 -0.50 8.74
N ILE A 72 -1.37 -0.44 7.69
CA ILE A 72 -0.67 0.79 7.29
C ILE A 72 -1.68 1.88 6.90
N CYS A 73 -2.77 1.53 6.21
CA CYS A 73 -3.83 2.48 5.89
C CYS A 73 -4.54 3.05 7.14
N LYS A 74 -4.57 2.32 8.25
CA LYS A 74 -5.13 2.80 9.53
C LYS A 74 -4.18 3.73 10.26
N GLU A 75 -2.88 3.54 10.10
CA GLU A 75 -1.83 4.38 10.70
C GLU A 75 -1.59 5.65 9.87
N VAL A 76 -2.59 6.52 9.80
CA VAL A 76 -2.45 7.82 9.12
C VAL A 76 -1.66 8.78 10.00
N SER A 77 -0.52 9.26 9.49
CA SER A 77 0.30 10.24 10.21
C SER A 77 -0.48 11.54 10.46
N PRO A 78 -0.49 12.07 11.71
CA PRO A 78 -1.15 13.33 12.02
C PRO A 78 -0.53 14.52 11.30
N ARG A 79 0.71 14.37 10.79
CA ARG A 79 1.47 15.41 10.09
C ARG A 79 1.04 15.63 8.63
N PHE A 80 0.25 14.72 8.06
CA PHE A 80 -0.18 14.85 6.67
C PHE A 80 -1.13 16.03 6.44
N ALA A 81 -1.02 16.63 5.25
CA ALA A 81 -1.93 17.65 4.76
C ALA A 81 -3.38 17.16 4.73
N VAL A 82 -4.35 18.08 4.81
CA VAL A 82 -5.79 17.74 4.88
C VAL A 82 -6.22 16.90 3.68
N ASN A 83 -5.79 17.26 2.47
CA ASN A 83 -6.12 16.53 1.25
C ASN A 83 -5.51 15.12 1.24
N ALA A 84 -4.28 14.97 1.73
CA ALA A 84 -3.62 13.66 1.86
C ALA A 84 -4.34 12.78 2.89
N LYS A 85 -4.88 13.35 3.97
CA LYS A 85 -5.71 12.61 4.95
C LYS A 85 -7.05 12.16 4.37
N VAL A 86 -7.69 12.99 3.55
CA VAL A 86 -8.93 12.60 2.83
C VAL A 86 -8.64 11.43 1.90
N PHE A 87 -7.54 11.51 1.15
CA PHE A 87 -7.09 10.42 0.29
C PHE A 87 -6.79 9.15 1.10
N ALA A 88 -6.08 9.25 2.23
CA ALA A 88 -5.79 8.11 3.10
C ALA A 88 -7.06 7.40 3.59
N LYS A 89 -8.12 8.16 3.94
CA LYS A 89 -9.42 7.58 4.33
C LYS A 89 -10.11 6.83 3.18
N GLN A 90 -10.04 7.37 1.97
CA GLN A 90 -10.55 6.66 0.79
C GLN A 90 -9.73 5.40 0.51
N LEU A 91 -8.41 5.49 0.67
CA LEU A 91 -7.47 4.39 0.54
C LEU A 91 -7.62 3.33 1.64
N GLU A 92 -8.23 3.63 2.78
CA GLU A 92 -8.59 2.61 3.78
C GLU A 92 -9.84 1.83 3.34
N LYS A 93 -10.82 2.52 2.76
CA LYS A 93 -12.11 1.94 2.39
C LYS A 93 -12.01 0.99 1.19
N GLU A 94 -11.41 1.45 0.09
CA GLU A 94 -11.38 0.72 -1.18
C GLU A 94 -10.66 -0.64 -1.11
N PRO A 95 -9.46 -0.75 -0.52
CA PRO A 95 -8.78 -2.05 -0.36
C PRO A 95 -9.51 -2.97 0.61
N ASN A 96 -10.19 -2.44 1.63
CA ASN A 96 -10.98 -3.28 2.52
C ASN A 96 -12.19 -3.88 1.81
N GLU A 97 -12.86 -3.12 0.95
CA GLU A 97 -13.99 -3.63 0.14
C GLU A 97 -13.52 -4.63 -0.92
N ARG A 98 -12.41 -4.34 -1.61
CA ARG A 98 -11.91 -5.17 -2.72
C ARG A 98 -11.09 -6.37 -2.28
N MET A 99 -10.29 -6.23 -1.22
CA MET A 99 -9.32 -7.23 -0.76
C MET A 99 -9.68 -7.83 0.61
N GLY A 100 -10.65 -7.27 1.33
CA GLY A 100 -11.07 -7.80 2.64
C GLY A 100 -11.57 -9.24 2.56
N THR A 101 -12.15 -9.65 1.44
CA THR A 101 -12.68 -11.01 1.22
C THR A 101 -11.60 -12.06 0.94
N VAL A 102 -10.41 -11.62 0.54
CA VAL A 102 -9.30 -12.50 0.12
C VAL A 102 -8.84 -13.42 1.26
N LYS A 103 -9.04 -13.00 2.51
CA LYS A 103 -8.74 -13.77 3.72
C LYS A 103 -9.67 -14.97 3.92
N TYR A 104 -10.87 -14.95 3.35
CA TYR A 104 -11.83 -16.06 3.42
C TYR A 104 -11.61 -17.10 2.33
N SER A 105 -10.67 -16.87 1.39
CA SER A 105 -10.30 -17.89 0.43
C SER A 105 -9.56 -19.02 1.14
N SER A 106 -10.20 -20.18 1.24
CA SER A 106 -9.61 -21.40 1.82
C SER A 106 -8.29 -21.78 1.13
N THR A 107 -8.18 -21.55 -0.18
CA THR A 107 -6.96 -21.83 -0.94
C THR A 107 -5.81 -20.91 -0.52
N LEU A 108 -6.04 -19.61 -0.37
CA LEU A 108 -4.99 -18.68 0.03
C LEU A 108 -4.62 -18.85 1.51
N ALA A 109 -5.59 -19.14 2.37
CA ALA A 109 -5.37 -19.47 3.77
C ALA A 109 -4.49 -20.72 3.90
N MET A 110 -4.83 -21.78 3.17
CA MET A 110 -4.04 -23.01 3.09
C MET A 110 -2.59 -22.74 2.66
N ARG A 111 -2.38 -22.00 1.56
CA ARG A 111 -1.03 -21.68 1.08
C ARG A 111 -0.23 -20.80 2.04
N THR A 112 -0.89 -19.87 2.72
CA THR A 112 -0.26 -19.02 3.75
C THR A 112 0.13 -19.84 4.98
N PHE A 113 -0.71 -20.77 5.42
CA PHE A 113 -0.43 -21.65 6.56
C PHE A 113 0.72 -22.63 6.28
N LEU A 114 0.76 -23.19 5.06
CA LEU A 114 1.82 -24.10 4.63
C LEU A 114 3.19 -23.42 4.49
N ASP A 115 3.23 -22.08 4.36
CA ASP A 115 4.48 -21.34 4.29
C ASP A 115 5.12 -21.27 5.70
N PRO A 116 6.31 -21.87 5.90
CA PRO A 116 6.96 -21.90 7.20
C PRO A 116 7.22 -20.51 7.79
N ARG A 117 7.32 -19.48 6.94
CA ARG A 117 7.55 -18.08 7.34
C ARG A 117 6.34 -17.46 8.04
N PHE A 118 5.13 -17.91 7.74
CA PHE A 118 3.90 -17.27 8.22
C PHE A 118 3.14 -18.13 9.22
N LYS A 119 2.92 -19.42 8.93
CA LYS A 119 2.18 -20.38 9.77
C LYS A 119 0.93 -19.78 10.43
N THR A 120 1.06 -19.27 11.65
CA THR A 120 -0.04 -18.73 12.47
C THR A 120 0.04 -17.21 12.69
N ILE A 121 1.16 -16.57 12.36
CA ILE A 121 1.48 -15.19 12.79
C ILE A 121 0.60 -14.15 12.10
N TYR A 122 0.23 -14.38 10.84
CA TYR A 122 -0.48 -13.41 10.00
C TYR A 122 -1.97 -13.69 9.83
N PHE A 123 -2.51 -14.64 10.59
CA PHE A 123 -3.96 -14.88 10.65
C PHE A 123 -4.55 -14.01 11.76
N LYS A 124 -5.22 -12.91 11.38
CA LYS A 124 -5.96 -12.07 12.34
C LYS A 124 -7.24 -12.72 12.88
N ASN A 125 -7.82 -13.67 12.13
CA ASN A 125 -9.00 -14.43 12.53
C ASN A 125 -8.60 -15.87 12.84
N ASN A 126 -8.85 -16.31 14.07
CA ASN A 126 -8.59 -17.68 14.52
C ASN A 126 -9.41 -18.72 13.74
N ASP A 127 -10.61 -18.35 13.26
CA ASP A 127 -11.48 -19.25 12.50
C ASP A 127 -10.89 -19.64 11.15
N ALA A 128 -10.32 -18.68 10.42
CA ALA A 128 -9.65 -18.92 9.14
C ALA A 128 -8.37 -19.76 9.29
N MET A 129 -7.70 -19.62 10.44
CA MET A 129 -6.53 -20.45 10.79
C MET A 129 -6.94 -21.89 11.11
N GLU A 130 -8.00 -22.08 11.91
CA GLU A 130 -8.49 -23.42 12.26
C GLU A 130 -9.07 -24.16 11.04
N GLU A 131 -9.72 -23.45 10.13
CA GLU A 131 -10.22 -24.04 8.88
C GLU A 131 -9.08 -24.41 7.91
N ALA A 132 -8.04 -23.58 7.83
CA ALA A 132 -6.82 -23.93 7.09
C ALA A 132 -6.15 -25.16 7.72
N LYS A 133 -6.02 -25.21 9.06
CA LYS A 133 -5.42 -26.33 9.79
C LYS A 133 -6.17 -27.65 9.55
N LYS A 134 -7.50 -27.64 9.64
CA LYS A 134 -8.37 -28.81 9.33
C LYS A 134 -8.28 -29.28 7.88
N SER A 135 -7.90 -28.39 6.97
CA SER A 135 -7.75 -28.73 5.54
C SER A 135 -6.37 -29.34 5.23
N VAL A 136 -5.40 -29.23 6.15
CA VAL A 136 -4.02 -29.74 5.99
C VAL A 136 -3.77 -31.01 6.80
N ILE A 137 -4.34 -31.07 8.00
CA ILE A 137 -4.12 -32.10 9.03
C ILE A 137 -5.45 -32.83 9.26
#